data_AF-A0A1I4YW85-F1
#
_entry.id   AF-A0A1I4YW85-F1
#
_cell.length_a   1.000
_cell.length_b   1.000
_cell.length_c   1.000
_cell.angle_alpha   90.00
_cell.angle_beta   90.00
_cell.angle_gamma   90.00
#
_symmetry.space_group_name_H-M   'P 1'
#
loop_
_entity.id
_entity.type
_entity.pdbx_description
1 polymer ?
#
loop_
_entity_poly.entity_id
_entity_poly.type
_entity_poly.pdbx_seq_one_letter_code
_entity_poly.pdbx_strand_id
1 'polypeptide(L)'
;MDSRPITNMANTINSKDLFARIKWLEQELNYRCSDEYSEELKALKVFVENVEAVASASTYEPGSELVRDSYMEEYKAMEEPSRGNARFSPVDFNGVSYWLRH
;
A
#
# COMPACT_ATOMS: atom_id res chain seq x y z
N MET A 1 11.13 1.25 13.56
CA MET A 1 10.34 1.02 12.34
C MET A 1 10.23 -0.47 12.18
N ASP A 2 9.03 -1.00 11.92
CA ASP A 2 8.87 -2.43 11.66
C ASP A 2 9.58 -2.73 10.34
N SER A 3 10.73 -3.40 10.40
CA SER A 3 11.56 -3.75 9.23
C SER A 3 10.98 -4.88 8.39
N ARG A 4 9.68 -5.17 8.52
CA ARG A 4 9.04 -6.30 7.84
C ARG A 4 8.80 -5.94 6.38
N PRO A 5 8.99 -6.91 5.47
CA PRO A 5 8.70 -6.70 4.05
C PRO A 5 7.21 -6.44 3.86
N ILE A 6 6.88 -5.50 2.98
CA ILE A 6 5.49 -5.28 2.56
C ILE A 6 5.24 -6.18 1.36
N THR A 7 4.31 -7.12 1.53
CA THR A 7 3.93 -8.08 0.49
C THR A 7 2.43 -8.03 0.25
N ASN A 8 1.98 -8.61 -0.87
CA ASN A 8 0.57 -8.73 -1.24
C ASN A 8 -0.22 -9.74 -0.38
N MET A 9 0.37 -10.21 0.73
CA MET A 9 -0.27 -11.09 1.70
C MET A 9 -0.98 -10.32 2.81
N ALA A 10 -0.63 -9.05 3.03
CA ALA A 10 -1.21 -8.23 4.08
C ALA A 10 -2.67 -7.87 3.75
N ASN A 11 -3.57 -8.03 4.72
CA ASN A 11 -4.98 -7.67 4.55
C ASN A 11 -5.18 -6.15 4.47
N THR A 12 -4.34 -5.39 5.17
CA THR A 12 -4.32 -3.93 5.14
C THR A 12 -2.89 -3.43 5.00
N ILE A 13 -2.69 -2.39 4.21
CA ILE A 13 -1.41 -1.71 4.01
C ILE A 13 -1.64 -0.22 4.23
N ASN A 14 -0.87 0.40 5.11
CA ASN A 14 -0.90 1.85 5.28
C ASN A 14 0.02 2.51 4.25
N SER A 15 -0.48 3.50 3.51
CA SER A 15 0.33 4.19 2.50
C SER A 15 1.57 4.88 3.09
N LYS A 16 1.49 5.39 4.33
CA LYS A 16 2.63 6.00 5.02
C LYS A 16 3.74 4.98 5.28
N ASP A 17 3.37 3.79 5.75
CA ASP A 17 4.32 2.68 5.95
C ASP A 17 4.90 2.18 4.62
N LEU A 18 4.09 2.15 3.56
CA LEU A 18 4.53 1.83 2.20
C LEU A 18 5.65 2.77 1.73
N PHE A 19 5.47 4.09 1.81
CA PHE A 19 6.54 5.03 1.43
C PHE A 19 7.74 4.97 2.35
N ALA A 20 7.54 4.77 3.65
CA ALA A 20 8.63 4.61 4.59
C ALA A 20 9.49 3.37 4.23
N ARG A 21 8.84 2.26 3.85
CA ARG A 21 9.53 1.04 3.42
C ARG A 21 10.28 1.22 2.11
N ILE A 22 9.66 1.85 1.10
CA ILE A 22 10.31 2.17 -0.17
C ILE A 22 11.57 3.00 0.07
N LYS A 23 11.46 4.09 0.83
CA LYS A 23 12.60 4.96 1.15
C LYS A 23 13.71 4.20 1.88
N TRP A 24 13.35 3.33 2.81
CA TRP A 24 14.32 2.49 3.52
C TRP A 24 15.03 1.51 2.58
N LEU A 25 14.30 0.84 1.69
CA LEU A 25 14.87 -0.09 0.69
C LEU A 25 15.81 0.65 -0.27
N GLU A 26 15.44 1.85 -0.73
CA GLU A 26 16.32 2.68 -1.58
C GLU A 26 17.62 3.05 -0.87
N GLN A 27 17.55 3.39 0.42
CA GLN A 27 18.74 3.66 1.22
C GLN A 27 19.57 2.40 1.42
N GLU A 28 18.96 1.28 1.82
CA GLU A 28 19.67 0.04 2.09
C GLU A 28 20.34 -0.52 0.83
N LEU A 29 19.66 -0.46 -0.32
CA LEU A 29 20.22 -0.88 -1.62
C LEU A 29 21.38 -0.01 -2.09
N ASN A 30 21.38 1.27 -1.72
CA ASN A 30 22.51 2.15 -1.99
C ASN A 30 23.77 1.76 -1.18
N TYR A 31 23.60 1.09 -0.03
CA TYR A 31 24.72 0.60 0.79
C TYR A 31 25.06 -0.87 0.53
N ARG A 32 24.11 -1.70 0.10
CA ARG A 32 24.26 -3.15 -0.09
C ARG A 32 23.44 -3.63 -1.29
N CYS A 33 24.07 -4.35 -2.21
CA CYS A 33 23.32 -5.02 -3.28
C CYS A 33 22.63 -6.27 -2.70
N SER A 34 21.30 -6.29 -2.73
CA SER A 34 20.47 -7.44 -2.33
C SER A 34 19.38 -7.63 -3.40
N ASP A 35 19.39 -8.78 -4.06
CA ASP A 35 18.37 -9.12 -5.06
C ASP A 35 16.97 -9.10 -4.44
N GLU A 36 16.79 -9.68 -3.24
CA GLU A 36 15.50 -9.72 -2.53
C GLU A 36 14.93 -8.31 -2.28
N TYR A 37 15.76 -7.39 -1.80
CA TYR A 37 15.33 -6.00 -1.56
C TYR A 37 15.09 -5.24 -2.85
N SER A 38 15.81 -5.58 -3.92
CA SER A 38 15.61 -4.96 -5.24
C SER A 38 14.30 -5.41 -5.87
N GLU A 39 13.95 -6.69 -5.72
CA GLU A 39 12.66 -7.23 -6.16
C GLU A 39 11.51 -6.66 -5.35
N GLU A 40 11.65 -6.58 -4.02
CA GLU A 40 10.66 -5.92 -3.15
C GLU A 40 10.47 -4.46 -3.57
N LEU A 41 11.55 -3.69 -3.71
CA LEU A 41 11.49 -2.28 -4.10
C LEU A 41 10.81 -2.11 -5.47
N LYS A 42 11.13 -2.96 -6.44
CA LYS A 42 10.50 -2.91 -7.77
C LYS A 42 9.00 -3.17 -7.69
N ALA A 43 8.58 -4.18 -6.93
CA ALA A 43 7.16 -4.47 -6.73
C ALA A 43 6.43 -3.32 -6.03
N LEU A 44 7.04 -2.73 -4.99
CA LEU A 44 6.44 -1.62 -4.24
C LEU A 44 6.37 -0.34 -5.08
N LYS A 45 7.34 -0.07 -5.96
CA LYS A 45 7.29 1.07 -6.89
C LYS A 45 6.14 0.94 -7.89
N VAL A 46 5.98 -0.22 -8.52
CA VAL A 46 4.85 -0.49 -9.43
C VAL A 46 3.52 -0.32 -8.69
N PHE A 47 3.44 -0.81 -7.45
CA PHE A 47 2.25 -0.65 -6.64
C PHE A 47 1.94 0.83 -6.35
N VAL A 48 2.95 1.64 -5.98
CA VAL A 48 2.78 3.08 -5.79
C VAL A 48 2.34 3.77 -7.08
N GLU A 49 2.91 3.43 -8.23
CA GLU A 49 2.48 3.98 -9.52
C GLU A 49 0.99 3.68 -9.80
N ASN A 50 0.53 2.46 -9.47
CA ASN A 50 -0.89 2.10 -9.58
C ASN A 50 -1.76 2.90 -8.60
N VAL A 51 -1.27 3.14 -7.38
CA VAL A 51 -1.96 3.98 -6.39
C VAL A 51 -2.07 5.42 -6.87
N GLU A 52 -0.98 6.00 -7.38
CA GLU A 52 -0.94 7.36 -7.93
C GLU A 52 -1.79 7.51 -9.19
N ALA A 53 -1.92 6.45 -10.00
CA ALA A 53 -2.80 6.46 -11.17
C ALA A 53 -4.28 6.58 -10.81
N VAL A 54 -4.69 6.08 -9.64
CA VAL A 54 -6.10 6.13 -9.19
C VAL A 54 -6.37 7.23 -8.17
N ALA A 55 -5.35 7.64 -7.42
CA ALA A 55 -5.45 8.75 -6.49
C ALA A 55 -5.24 10.05 -7.27
N SER A 56 -6.26 10.90 -7.35
CA SER A 56 -6.09 12.23 -7.94
C SER A 56 -5.03 12.99 -7.12
N ALA A 57 -4.10 13.69 -7.78
CA ALA A 57 -2.97 14.39 -7.17
C ALA A 57 -3.33 15.41 -6.05
N SER A 58 -4.62 15.68 -5.82
CA SER A 58 -5.14 16.57 -4.79
C SER A 58 -5.82 15.87 -3.60
N THR A 59 -5.93 14.53 -3.60
CA THR A 59 -6.65 13.75 -2.55
C THR A 59 -5.83 12.63 -1.92
N TYR A 60 -4.59 12.40 -2.37
CA TYR A 60 -3.75 11.38 -1.76
C TYR A 60 -3.13 11.89 -0.45
N GLU A 61 -3.84 11.70 0.65
CA GLU A 61 -3.30 11.97 1.97
C GLU A 61 -2.35 10.83 2.41
N PRO A 62 -1.10 11.16 2.80
CA PRO A 62 -0.21 10.18 3.40
C PRO A 62 -0.85 9.61 4.68
N GLY A 63 -1.22 8.33 4.65
CA GLY A 63 -1.98 7.68 5.73
C GLY A 63 -3.24 6.95 5.27
N SER A 64 -3.65 7.07 4.01
CA SER A 64 -4.71 6.24 3.42
C SER A 64 -4.43 4.74 3.59
N GLU A 65 -5.51 4.00 3.85
CA GLU A 65 -5.47 2.55 4.01
C GLU A 65 -5.78 1.87 2.66
N LEU A 66 -4.94 0.90 2.31
CA LEU A 66 -5.15 -0.02 1.20
C LEU A 66 -5.66 -1.33 1.77
N VAL A 67 -6.88 -1.71 1.41
CA VAL A 67 -7.57 -2.87 1.96
C VAL A 67 -7.66 -3.93 0.89
N ARG A 68 -7.22 -5.16 1.18
CA ARG A 68 -7.32 -6.27 0.24
C ARG A 68 -8.78 -6.58 -0.06
N ASP A 69 -9.10 -6.85 -1.32
CA ASP A 69 -10.47 -7.17 -1.77
C ASP A 69 -11.11 -8.29 -0.94
N SER A 70 -10.37 -9.37 -0.71
CA SER A 70 -10.85 -10.51 0.09
C SER A 70 -11.11 -10.21 1.57
N TYR A 71 -10.58 -9.09 2.09
CA TYR A 71 -10.77 -8.65 3.48
C TYR A 71 -11.75 -7.47 3.58
N MET A 72 -12.30 -7.02 2.46
CA MET A 72 -13.09 -5.79 2.38
C MET A 72 -14.39 -5.86 3.18
N GLU A 73 -15.06 -7.02 3.18
CA GLU A 73 -16.29 -7.22 3.97
C GLU A 73 -16.01 -7.17 5.48
N GLU A 74 -14.97 -7.86 5.93
CA GLU A 74 -14.53 -7.84 7.33
C GLU A 74 -14.06 -6.44 7.75
N TYR A 75 -13.31 -5.75 6.90
CA TYR A 75 -12.85 -4.39 7.13
C TYR A 75 -14.04 -3.44 7.36
N LYS A 76 -15.08 -3.50 6.52
CA LYS A 76 -16.30 -2.68 6.68
C LYS A 76 -17.10 -3.03 7.92
N ALA A 77 -17.11 -4.30 8.34
CA ALA A 77 -17.80 -4.74 9.55
C ALA A 77 -17.07 -4.26 10.84
N MET A 78 -15.74 -4.11 10.76
CA MET A 78 -14.92 -3.55 11.84
C MET A 78 -14.89 -2.02 11.83
N GLU A 79 -15.06 -1.39 10.67
CA GLU A 79 -15.10 0.07 10.56
C GLU A 79 -16.40 0.60 11.22
N GLU A 80 -16.26 1.44 12.27
CA GLU A 80 -17.42 2.03 12.92
C GLU A 80 -18.27 2.84 11.93
N PRO A 81 -19.61 2.86 12.07
CA PRO A 81 -20.54 3.54 11.14
C PRO A 81 -20.31 5.06 11.01
N SER A 82 -19.43 5.62 11.84
CA SER A 82 -19.03 7.03 11.90
C SER A 82 -18.15 7.51 10.75
N ARG A 83 -17.58 6.59 9.93
CA ARG A 83 -16.70 6.92 8.79
C ARG A 83 -17.42 6.90 7.42
N GLY A 84 -18.74 7.16 7.43
CA GLY A 84 -19.58 7.19 6.24
C GLY A 84 -19.03 8.12 5.14
N ASN A 85 -18.95 7.57 3.91
CA ASN A 85 -18.51 8.17 2.65
C ASN A 85 -17.01 8.03 2.27
N ALA A 86 -16.28 7.03 2.79
CA ALA A 86 -14.98 6.68 2.21
C ALA A 86 -15.17 6.12 0.78
N ARG A 87 -14.44 6.68 -0.20
CA ARG A 87 -14.39 6.15 -1.56
C ARG A 87 -13.28 5.11 -1.64
N PHE A 88 -13.54 4.08 -2.43
CA PHE A 88 -12.61 2.99 -2.64
C PHE A 88 -12.26 2.93 -4.12
N SER A 89 -10.98 3.10 -4.43
CA SER A 89 -10.46 2.94 -5.79
C SER A 89 -9.69 1.62 -5.88
N PRO A 90 -9.92 0.81 -6.92
CA PRO A 90 -9.21 -0.45 -7.09
C PRO A 90 -7.74 -0.17 -7.45
N VAL A 91 -6.83 -0.94 -6.87
CA VAL A 91 -5.39 -0.89 -7.11
C VAL A 91 -4.87 -2.32 -7.23
N ASP A 92 -4.05 -2.60 -8.24
CA ASP A 92 -3.36 -3.88 -8.35
C ASP A 92 -2.03 -3.87 -7.58
N PHE A 93 -1.83 -4.89 -6.75
CA PHE A 93 -0.55 -5.21 -6.15
C PHE A 93 -0.09 -6.62 -6.56
N ASN A 94 0.67 -6.69 -7.65
CA ASN A 94 1.25 -7.95 -8.13
C ASN A 94 0.18 -9.03 -8.39
N GLY A 95 -0.90 -8.64 -9.07
CA GLY A 95 -2.04 -9.52 -9.38
C GLY A 95 -3.05 -9.69 -8.24
N VAL A 96 -2.85 -9.05 -7.10
CA VAL A 96 -3.81 -9.02 -5.99
C VAL A 96 -4.53 -7.67 -5.96
N SER A 97 -5.86 -7.71 -5.94
CA SER A 97 -6.68 -6.50 -5.88
C SER A 97 -6.74 -5.92 -4.46
N TYR A 98 -6.38 -4.65 -4.34
CA TYR A 98 -6.53 -3.81 -3.17
C TYR A 98 -7.47 -2.64 -3.47
N TRP A 99 -8.02 -2.06 -2.42
CA TRP A 99 -8.92 -0.92 -2.47
C TRP A 99 -8.30 0.23 -1.66
N LEU A 100 -7.91 1.29 -2.36
CA LEU A 100 -7.42 2.52 -1.75
C LEU A 100 -8.59 3.32 -1.18
N ARG A 101 -8.57 3.55 0.14
CA ARG A 101 -9.52 4.39 0.86
C ARG A 101 -9.12 5.88 0.77
N HIS A 102 -10.00 6.74 0.26
CA HIS A 102 -9.80 8.18 0.11
C HIS A 102 -11.12 8.96 0.17
#